data_AF-B7C8K7-F1
#
_entry.id   AF-B7C8K7-F1
#
_cell.length_a   1.000
_cell.length_b   1.000
_cell.length_c   1.000
_cell.angle_alpha   90.00
_cell.angle_beta   90.00
_cell.angle_gamma   90.00
#
_symmetry.space_group_name_H-M   'P 1'
#
loop_
_entity.id
_entity.type
_entity.pdbx_description
1 polymer ?
#
loop_
_entity_poly.entity_id
_entity_poly.type
_entity_poly.pdbx_seq_one_letter_code
_entity_poly.pdbx_strand_id
1 'polypeptide(L)' 'MMDKYLRETEMLDYSNPAIQELIQKKKWKELDEFERIKEIYNFVRD' A
#
# COMPACT_ATOMS: atom_id res chain seq x y z
N MET A 1 -6.86 20.25 -0.76
CA MET A 1 -5.77 20.33 -1.77
C MET A 1 -4.85 19.10 -1.73
N MET A 2 -4.82 18.34 -0.63
CA MET A 2 -4.05 17.09 -0.49
C MET A 2 -4.60 15.93 -1.34
N ASP A 3 -5.92 15.92 -1.57
CA ASP A 3 -6.62 14.78 -2.20
C ASP A 3 -6.26 14.55 -3.66
N LYS A 4 -5.63 15.51 -4.34
CA LYS A 4 -5.20 15.33 -5.73
C LYS A 4 -4.09 14.28 -5.85
N TYR A 5 -3.16 14.24 -4.89
CA TYR A 5 -2.00 13.35 -4.93
C TYR A 5 -2.25 11.99 -4.28
N LEU A 6 -3.39 11.85 -3.62
CA LEU A 6 -3.84 10.59 -3.01
C LEU A 6 -4.89 9.87 -3.86
N ARG A 7 -5.31 10.44 -4.99
CA ARG A 7 -6.26 9.78 -5.90
C ARG A 7 -5.57 8.69 -6.69
N GLU A 8 -6.29 7.59 -6.86
CA GLU A 8 -5.93 6.56 -7.83
C GLU A 8 -5.83 7.12 -9.24
N THR A 9 -4.93 6.51 -9.99
CA THR A 9 -4.78 6.69 -11.42
C THR A 9 -4.61 5.31 -12.04
N GLU A 10 -4.68 5.20 -13.37
CA GLU A 10 -4.43 3.91 -14.04
C GLU A 10 -3.05 3.31 -13.68
N MET A 11 -2.05 4.15 -13.39
CA MET A 11 -0.72 3.71 -12.97
C MET A 11 -0.64 3.40 -11.46
N LEU A 12 -1.54 3.97 -10.65
CA LEU A 12 -1.57 3.85 -9.19
C LEU A 12 -2.94 3.33 -8.74
N ASP A 13 -3.28 2.13 -9.22
CA ASP A 13 -4.52 1.39 -8.94
C ASP A 13 -4.38 0.59 -7.63
N TYR A 14 -4.27 1.27 -6.48
CA TYR A 14 -4.09 0.55 -5.22
C TYR A 14 -5.35 -0.20 -4.75
N SER A 15 -6.54 0.09 -5.30
CA SER A 15 -7.78 -0.67 -5.08
C SER A 15 -7.84 -1.98 -5.87
N ASN A 16 -6.86 -2.25 -6.74
CA ASN A 16 -6.79 -3.51 -7.46
C ASN A 16 -6.97 -4.71 -6.51
N PRO A 17 -7.83 -5.69 -6.85
CA PRO A 17 -8.08 -6.84 -5.98
C PRO A 17 -6.80 -7.59 -5.57
N ALA A 18 -5.82 -7.71 -6.47
CA ALA A 18 -4.56 -8.39 -6.18
C ALA A 18 -3.71 -7.62 -5.15
N ILE A 19 -3.70 -6.29 -5.20
CA ILE A 19 -2.99 -5.43 -4.24
C ILE A 19 -3.69 -5.49 -2.88
N GLN A 20 -5.02 -5.41 -2.84
CA GLN A 20 -5.77 -5.53 -1.59
C GLN A 20 -5.57 -6.91 -0.95
N GLU A 21 -5.57 -7.99 -1.75
CA GLU A 21 -5.30 -9.35 -1.24
C GLU A 21 -3.88 -9.47 -0.67
N LEU A 22 -2.87 -8.89 -1.33
CA LEU A 22 -1.50 -8.83 -0.83
C LEU A 22 -1.43 -8.12 0.53
N ILE A 23 -2.06 -6.95 0.65
CA ILE A 23 -2.08 -6.17 1.90
C ILE A 23 -2.68 -6.99 3.04
N GLN A 24 -3.77 -7.73 2.78
CA GLN A 24 -4.39 -8.61 3.78
C GLN A 24 -3.50 -9.80 4.15
N LYS A 25 -2.90 -10.48 3.15
CA LYS A 25 -1.99 -11.60 3.38
C LYS A 25 -0.78 -11.22 4.22
N LYS A 26 -0.25 -10.02 4.00
CA LYS A 26 0.92 -9.48 4.74
C LYS A 26 0.56 -8.83 6.07
N LYS A 27 -0.73 -8.62 6.36
CA LYS A 27 -1.23 -7.98 7.59
C LYS A 27 -0.64 -6.60 7.87
N TRP A 28 -0.22 -5.88 6.84
CA TRP A 28 0.41 -4.58 6.99
C TRP A 28 -0.48 -3.56 7.72
N LYS A 29 -1.81 -3.70 7.62
CA LYS A 29 -2.78 -2.86 8.34
C LYS A 29 -2.77 -3.06 9.87
N GLU A 30 -2.19 -4.14 10.38
CA GLU A 30 -2.03 -4.41 11.82
C GLU A 30 -0.75 -3.76 12.39
N LEU A 31 0.18 -3.35 11.53
CA LEU A 31 1.41 -2.66 11.92
C LEU A 31 1.16 -1.17 12.22
N ASP A 32 2.03 -0.59 13.05
CA ASP A 32 2.15 0.85 13.19
C ASP A 32 2.48 1.50 11.84
N GLU A 33 2.16 2.78 11.68
CA GLU A 33 2.34 3.48 10.40
C GLU A 33 3.80 3.48 9.92
N PHE A 34 4.77 3.65 10.83
CA PHE A 34 6.18 3.66 10.48
C PHE A 34 6.66 2.28 10.02
N GLU A 35 6.37 1.23 10.80
CA GLU A 35 6.75 -0.14 10.44
C GLU A 35 6.02 -0.61 9.18
N ARG A 36 4.75 -0.20 9.00
CA ARG A 36 3.97 -0.48 7.77
C ARG A 36 4.66 0.07 6.53
N ILE A 37 5.09 1.33 6.55
CA ILE A 37 5.77 1.96 5.41
C ILE A 37 7.09 1.22 5.12
N LYS A 38 7.87 0.91 6.17
CA LYS A 38 9.14 0.19 6.06
C LYS A 38 8.98 -1.21 5.48
N GLU A 39 7.98 -1.97 5.93
CA GLU A 39 7.72 -3.34 5.45
C GLU A 39 7.23 -3.36 4.00
N ILE A 40 6.37 -2.42 3.61
CA ILE A 40 5.95 -2.26 2.20
C ILE A 40 7.16 -1.93 1.33
N TYR A 41 8.01 -0.99 1.77
CA TYR A 41 9.22 -0.62 1.03
C TYR A 41 10.19 -1.80 0.88
N ASN A 42 10.44 -2.54 1.97
CA ASN A 42 11.28 -3.73 1.92
C ASN A 42 10.73 -4.78 0.94
N PHE A 43 9.42 -5.03 0.97
CA PHE A 43 8.78 -6.00 0.07
C PHE A 43 8.86 -5.63 -1.42
N VAL A 44 8.80 -4.34 -1.76
CA VAL A 44 8.89 -3.90 -3.16
C VAL A 44 10.35 -3.81 -3.63
N ARG A 45 11.28 -3.54 -2.71
CA ARG A 45 12.71 -3.47 -3.01
C ARG A 45 13.31 -4.86 -3.27
N ASP A 46 12.92 -5.84 -2.46
CA ASP A 46 13.43 -7.22 -2.51
C ASP A 46 12.83 -8.02 -3.67
#